data_AF-A0A8H9GZC4-F1
#
_entry.id   AF-A0A8H9GZC4-F1
#
_cell.length_a   1.000
_cell.length_b   1.000
_cell.length_c   1.000
_cell.angle_alpha   90.00
_cell.angle_beta   90.00
_cell.angle_gamma   90.00
#
_symmetry.space_group_name_H-M   'P 1'
#
loop_
_entity.id
_entity.type
_entity.pdbx_description
1 polymer ?
#
loop_
_entity_poly.entity_id
_entity_poly.type
_entity_poly.pdbx_seq_one_letter_code
_entity_poly.pdbx_strand_id
1 'polypeptide(L)'
;MSYRVELHVAALSQMKGLPGEALDALISRTTDLLEEPWDARSLYKDEPEFRMTTFGEFGVMYFKVDEADELITIFNVTWAG
;
A
#
# COMPACT_ATOMS: atom_id res chain seq x y z
N MET A 1 12.30 9.02 8.50
CA MET A 1 11.22 8.93 9.51
C MET A 1 10.47 7.68 9.13
N SER A 2 10.43 6.66 9.98
CA SER A 2 9.84 5.38 9.56
C SER A 2 8.36 5.36 9.92
N TYR A 3 7.50 5.36 8.91
CA TYR A 3 6.08 5.14 9.12
C TYR A 3 5.83 3.72 9.66
N ARG A 4 4.71 3.52 10.36
CA ARG A 4 4.18 2.19 10.67
C ARG A 4 3.19 1.79 9.59
N VAL A 5 3.02 0.49 9.37
CA VAL A 5 2.02 -0.02 8.41
C VAL A 5 0.97 -0.84 9.13
N GLU A 6 -0.28 -0.53 8.81
CA GLU A 6 -1.44 -1.32 9.20
C GLU A 6 -2.16 -1.83 7.95
N LEU A 7 -2.61 -3.08 8.02
CA LEU A 7 -3.42 -3.72 7.01
C LEU A 7 -4.87 -3.71 7.48
N HIS A 8 -5.73 -3.03 6.72
CA HIS A 8 -7.16 -3.14 6.93
C HIS A 8 -7.63 -4.57 6.66
N VAL A 9 -8.67 -5.04 7.37
CA VAL A 9 -9.20 -6.42 7.24
C VAL A 9 -9.61 -6.76 5.80
N ALA A 10 -10.08 -5.76 5.04
CA ALA A 10 -10.41 -5.92 3.63
C ALA A 10 -9.17 -6.22 2.78
N ALA A 11 -8.08 -5.45 2.97
CA ALA A 11 -6.81 -5.67 2.29
C ALA A 11 -6.25 -7.07 2.59
N LEU A 12 -6.27 -7.50 3.85
CA LEU A 12 -5.83 -8.83 4.24
C LEU A 12 -6.64 -9.94 3.54
N SER A 13 -7.96 -9.77 3.44
CA SER A 13 -8.82 -10.73 2.74
C SER A 13 -8.54 -10.79 1.23
N GLN A 14 -8.21 -9.65 0.62
CA GLN A 14 -7.87 -9.54 -0.80
C GLN A 14 -6.50 -10.14 -1.12
N MET A 15 -5.58 -10.18 -0.15
CA MET A 15 -4.28 -10.83 -0.31
C MET A 15 -4.37 -12.37 -0.34
N LYS A 16 -5.54 -12.95 -0.05
CA LYS A 16 -5.72 -14.40 -0.04
C LYS A 16 -5.45 -14.98 -1.43
N GLY A 17 -4.49 -15.89 -1.52
CA GLY A 17 -4.12 -16.57 -2.77
C GLY A 17 -3.03 -15.87 -3.56
N LEU A 18 -2.46 -14.76 -3.06
CA LEU A 18 -1.31 -14.11 -3.69
C LEU A 18 -0.17 -15.14 -3.87
N PRO A 19 0.44 -15.22 -5.06
CA PRO A 19 1.70 -15.94 -5.25
C PRO A 19 2.80 -15.37 -4.33
N GLY A 20 3.74 -16.23 -3.91
CA GLY A 20 4.85 -15.80 -3.04
C GLY A 20 5.63 -14.61 -3.60
N GLU A 21 5.95 -14.64 -4.89
CA GLU A 21 6.65 -13.54 -5.58
C GLU A 21 5.88 -12.22 -5.56
N ALA A 22 4.55 -12.29 -5.66
CA ALA A 22 3.69 -11.12 -5.57
C ALA A 22 3.65 -10.56 -4.13
N LEU A 23 3.69 -11.44 -3.12
CA LEU A 23 3.73 -11.04 -1.72
C LEU A 23 5.07 -10.37 -1.40
N ASP A 24 6.18 -10.94 -1.88
CA ASP A 24 7.50 -10.35 -1.74
C ASP A 24 7.58 -8.96 -2.40
N ALA A 25 7.02 -8.81 -3.61
CA ALA A 25 6.92 -7.52 -4.29
C ALA A 25 6.07 -6.51 -3.51
N LEU A 26 4.96 -6.94 -2.92
CA LEU A 26 4.11 -6.11 -2.07
C LEU A 26 4.87 -5.64 -0.81
N ILE A 27 5.57 -6.55 -0.13
CA ILE A 27 6.36 -6.22 1.07
C ILE A 27 7.51 -5.28 0.72
N SER A 28 8.23 -5.54 -0.37
CA SER A 28 9.32 -4.69 -0.84
C SER A 28 8.82 -3.27 -1.10
N ARG A 29 7.73 -3.12 -1.87
CA ARG A 29 7.17 -1.79 -2.14
C ARG A 29 6.64 -1.12 -0.88
N THR A 30 6.04 -1.87 0.04
CA THR A 30 5.59 -1.33 1.33
C THR A 30 6.77 -0.81 2.15
N THR A 31 7.92 -1.49 2.11
CA THR A 31 9.14 -1.06 2.81
C THR A 31 9.68 0.25 2.25
N ASP A 32 9.68 0.43 0.92
CA ASP A 32 10.07 1.69 0.31
C ASP A 32 9.15 2.84 0.77
N LEU A 33 7.85 2.58 0.86
CA LEU A 33 6.86 3.56 1.31
C LEU A 33 7.00 3.91 2.80
N LEU A 34 7.69 3.11 3.62
CA LEU A 34 7.93 3.46 5.02
C LEU A 34 8.84 4.68 5.16
N GLU A 35 9.72 4.91 4.19
CA GLU A 35 10.62 6.07 4.17
C GLU A 35 10.06 7.19 3.29
N GLU A 36 9.43 6.84 2.16
CA GLU A 36 8.94 7.81 1.16
C GLU A 36 7.47 7.54 0.75
N PRO A 37 6.49 7.68 1.66
CA PRO A 37 5.09 7.37 1.34
C PRO A 37 4.48 8.28 0.26
N TRP A 38 5.05 9.48 0.11
CA TRP A 38 4.61 10.49 -0.85
C TRP A 38 5.12 10.25 -2.28
N ASP A 39 6.00 9.27 -2.52
CA ASP A 39 6.40 8.83 -3.87
C ASP A 39 5.24 8.17 -4.65
N ALA A 40 4.24 7.64 -3.95
CA ALA A 40 3.07 7.07 -4.58
C ALA A 40 2.16 8.11 -5.25
N ARG A 41 1.27 7.68 -6.13
CA ARG A 41 0.33 8.58 -6.82
C ARG A 41 -0.86 8.91 -5.93
N SER A 42 -1.27 10.18 -5.89
CA SER A 42 -2.54 10.60 -5.26
C SER A 42 -3.75 10.00 -5.98
N LEU A 43 -4.67 9.42 -5.21
CA LEU A 43 -5.91 8.83 -5.73
C LEU A 43 -6.94 9.91 -6.06
N TYR A 44 -7.07 10.90 -5.18
CA TYR A 44 -7.98 12.02 -5.32
C TYR A 44 -7.19 13.33 -5.41
N LYS A 45 -7.77 14.34 -6.07
CA LYS A 45 -7.12 15.64 -6.20
C LYS A 45 -7.11 16.43 -4.89
N ASP A 46 -8.21 16.32 -4.14
CA ASP A 46 -8.46 17.13 -2.94
C ASP A 46 -8.19 16.36 -1.64
N GLU A 47 -7.84 15.08 -1.72
CA GLU A 47 -7.48 14.23 -0.58
C GLU A 47 -6.11 13.56 -0.86
N PRO A 48 -5.00 14.32 -0.74
CA PRO A 48 -3.64 13.86 -1.08
C PRO A 48 -3.15 12.67 -0.24
N GLU A 49 -3.74 12.46 0.93
CA GLU A 49 -3.42 11.36 1.84
C GLU A 49 -3.84 10.00 1.30
N PHE A 50 -4.84 9.93 0.41
CA PHE A 50 -5.24 8.69 -0.25
C PHE A 50 -4.38 8.48 -1.48
N ARG A 51 -3.62 7.39 -1.48
CA ARG A 51 -2.60 7.12 -2.49
C ARG A 51 -2.70 5.70 -3.02
N MET A 52 -2.09 5.50 -4.18
CA MET A 52 -1.97 4.21 -4.83
C MET A 52 -0.59 4.02 -5.45
N THR A 53 -0.13 2.79 -5.47
CA THR A 53 1.07 2.38 -6.20
C THR A 53 0.91 0.97 -6.74
N THR A 54 1.65 0.64 -7.78
CA THR A 54 1.84 -0.74 -8.21
C THR A 54 2.86 -1.43 -7.32
N PHE A 55 2.77 -2.76 -7.21
CA PHE A 55 3.83 -3.62 -6.65
C PHE A 55 4.28 -4.60 -7.74
N GLY A 56 5.40 -4.27 -8.38
CA GLY A 56 5.85 -4.98 -9.59
C GLY A 56 4.78 -4.99 -10.68
N GLU A 57 4.70 -6.12 -11.40
CA GLU A 57 3.67 -6.37 -12.44
C GLU A 57 2.43 -7.09 -11.89
N PHE A 58 2.40 -7.37 -10.59
CA PHE A 58 1.42 -8.27 -9.98
C PHE A 58 0.11 -7.59 -9.62
N GLY A 59 0.14 -6.30 -9.30
CA GLY A 59 -1.06 -5.60 -8.88
C GLY A 59 -0.84 -4.18 -8.39
N VAL A 60 -1.88 -3.67 -7.74
CA VAL A 60 -1.99 -2.31 -7.22
C VAL A 60 -2.39 -2.37 -5.75
N MET A 61 -1.73 -1.56 -4.92
CA MET A 61 -2.12 -1.31 -3.54
C MET A 61 -2.62 0.12 -3.38
N TYR A 62 -3.61 0.27 -2.49
CA TYR A 62 -4.18 1.56 -2.11
C TYR A 62 -4.04 1.74 -0.61
N PHE A 63 -3.61 2.93 -0.23
CA PHE A 63 -3.30 3.23 1.16
C PHE A 63 -3.61 4.69 1.50
N LYS A 64 -3.75 4.95 2.79
CA LYS A 64 -3.84 6.29 3.36
C LYS A 64 -2.59 6.59 4.16
N VAL A 65 -2.05 7.79 4.02
CA VAL A 65 -0.95 8.31 4.85
C VAL A 65 -1.53 9.19 5.95
N ASP A 66 -1.18 8.92 7.20
CA ASP A 66 -1.42 9.79 8.33
C ASP A 66 -0.08 10.34 8.83
N GLU A 67 0.18 11.62 8.56
CA GLU A 67 1.43 12.26 8.99
C GLU A 67 1.48 12.51 10.50
N ALA A 68 0.33 12.70 11.15
CA ALA A 68 0.29 13.02 12.57
C ALA A 68 0.70 11.80 13.42
N ASP A 69 0.25 10.62 12.99
CA ASP A 69 0.52 9.35 13.66
C ASP A 69 1.66 8.55 13.02
N GLU A 70 2.32 9.09 11.98
CA GLU A 70 3.32 8.41 11.15
C GLU A 70 2.83 7.01 10.72
N LEU A 71 1.60 6.93 10.20
CA LEU A 71 0.91 5.68 9.91
C LEU A 71 0.52 5.56 8.43
N ILE A 72 0.72 4.38 7.85
CA ILE A 72 0.25 4.00 6.53
C ILE A 72 -0.80 2.91 6.71
N THR A 73 -2.04 3.21 6.32
CA THR A 73 -3.13 2.21 6.34
C THR A 73 -3.39 1.70 4.94
N ILE A 74 -2.97 0.47 4.66
CA ILE A 74 -3.29 -0.23 3.41
C ILE A 74 -4.73 -0.73 3.51
N PHE A 75 -5.62 -0.15 2.71
CA PHE A 75 -7.05 -0.45 2.78
C PHE A 75 -7.56 -1.32 1.63
N ASN A 76 -6.83 -1.39 0.51
CA ASN A 76 -7.19 -2.23 -0.62
C ASN A 76 -5.95 -2.76 -1.36
N VAL A 77 -6.01 -4.02 -1.78
CA VAL A 77 -5.04 -4.67 -2.67
C VAL A 77 -5.80 -5.31 -3.82
N THR A 78 -5.39 -5.03 -5.06
CA THR A 78 -5.98 -5.59 -6.28
C THR A 78 -4.89 -6.26 -7.10
N TRP A 79 -5.14 -7.50 -7.54
CA TRP A 79 -4.20 -8.30 -8.33
C TRP A 79 -4.97 -9.23 -9.28
N ALA A 80 -4.30 -9.70 -10.33
CA ALA A 80 -4.88 -10.64 -11.29
C ALA A 80 -4.84 -12.07 -10.71
N GLY A 81 -5.77 -12.35 -9.79
CA GLY A 81 -6.02 -13.70 -9.28
C GLY A 81 -6.94 -14.51 -10.16
#